data_AF-X1RBZ2-F1
#
_entry.id   AF-X1RBZ2-F1
#
_cell.length_a   1.000
_cell.length_b   1.000
_cell.length_c   1.000
_cell.angle_alpha   90.00
_cell.angle_beta   90.00
_cell.angle_gamma   90.00
#
_symmetry.space_group_name_H-M   'P 1'
#
loop_
_entity.id
_entity.type
_entity.pdbx_description
1 polymer ?
#
loop_
_entity_poly.entity_id
_entity_poly.type
_entity_poly.pdbx_seq_one_letter_code
_entity_poly.pdbx_strand_id
1 'polypeptide(L)'
;ADLLRLEKIDIDILLKYDIIIYGGSLHAVGINGVNIIKSNLTKLRNKNIIIFTTGASPSKESTISEVKDSNFSAEEQKQIQFYYFRGGFDFNKLNLINKILMILFKWKIKSKRDKTPDEKGVLAAYSKPMDFTKKENIKELLEYVRSLR
;
A
#
# COMPACT_ATOMS: atom_id res chain seq x y z
N ALA A 1 20.39 4.37 -9.44
CA ALA A 1 19.24 4.47 -8.51
C ALA A 1 19.58 3.60 -7.33
N ASP A 2 19.40 4.12 -6.12
CA ASP A 2 19.78 3.41 -4.91
C ASP A 2 18.55 2.78 -4.26
N LEU A 3 18.71 1.57 -3.74
CA LEU A 3 17.66 0.87 -2.99
C LEU A 3 18.05 0.86 -1.51
N LEU A 4 17.29 1.58 -0.70
CA LEU A 4 17.56 1.75 0.73
C LEU A 4 16.45 1.09 1.54
N ARG A 5 16.84 0.42 2.64
CA ARG A 5 15.87 -0.10 3.61
C ARG A 5 15.49 1.02 4.58
N LEU A 6 14.24 1.03 5.03
CA LEU A 6 13.67 2.07 5.89
C LEU A 6 14.54 2.38 7.12
N GLU A 7 15.15 1.37 7.72
CA GLU A 7 15.94 1.51 8.95
C GLU A 7 17.24 2.32 8.74
N LYS A 8 17.63 2.53 7.48
CA LYS A 8 18.82 3.30 7.09
C LYS A 8 18.48 4.66 6.49
N ILE A 9 17.22 5.09 6.54
CA ILE A 9 16.75 6.32 5.92
C ILE A 9 16.51 7.38 7.00
N ASP A 10 17.12 8.54 6.79
CA ASP A 10 16.78 9.79 7.46
C ASP A 10 16.48 10.87 6.41
N ILE A 11 16.14 12.07 6.89
CA ILE A 11 15.83 13.19 6.00
C ILE A 11 17.04 13.66 5.18
N ASP A 12 18.25 13.58 5.74
CA ASP A 12 19.46 14.07 5.06
C ASP A 12 19.81 13.20 3.86
N ILE A 13 19.54 11.89 3.95
CA ILE A 13 19.63 10.97 2.82
C ILE A 13 18.56 11.30 1.78
N LEU A 14 17.30 11.50 2.17
CA LEU A 14 16.20 11.77 1.23
C LEU A 14 16.44 13.05 0.42
N LEU A 15 17.00 14.09 1.04
CA LEU A 15 17.26 15.38 0.39
C LEU A 15 18.27 15.30 -0.77
N LYS A 16 19.10 14.26 -0.82
CA LYS A 16 20.09 14.01 -1.89
C LYS A 16 19.47 13.54 -3.21
N TYR A 17 18.20 13.14 -3.21
CA TYR A 17 17.52 12.59 -4.39
C TYR A 17 16.47 13.56 -4.91
N ASP A 18 16.32 13.66 -6.23
CA ASP A 18 15.28 14.46 -6.89
C ASP A 18 13.97 13.67 -7.09
N ILE A 19 14.08 12.35 -7.18
CA ILE A 19 12.96 11.42 -7.30
C ILE A 19 13.06 10.42 -6.14
N ILE A 20 12.02 10.35 -5.32
CA ILE A 20 11.91 9.46 -4.17
C ILE A 20 10.74 8.52 -4.41
N ILE A 21 11.00 7.21 -4.47
CA ILE A 21 9.97 6.19 -4.59
C ILE A 21 9.91 5.40 -3.28
N TYR A 22 8.80 5.54 -2.55
CA TYR A 22 8.56 4.81 -1.32
C TYR A 22 7.58 3.65 -1.56
N GLY A 23 7.97 2.44 -1.18
CA GLY A 23 7.14 1.24 -1.25
C GLY A 23 6.82 0.68 0.12
N GLY A 24 5.54 0.60 0.48
CA GLY A 24 5.10 0.05 1.76
C GLY A 24 3.97 -0.98 1.62
N SER A 25 3.93 -2.01 2.48
CA SER A 25 2.76 -2.89 2.57
C SER A 25 1.64 -2.24 3.39
N LEU A 26 0.40 -2.63 3.11
CA LEU A 26 -0.74 -2.23 3.93
C LEU A 26 -0.88 -3.13 5.16
N HIS A 27 -1.11 -2.49 6.31
CA HIS A 27 -1.68 -3.10 7.49
C HIS A 27 -3.04 -2.45 7.76
N ALA A 28 -4.12 -3.21 7.52
CA ALA A 28 -5.45 -2.65 7.31
C ALA A 28 -5.42 -1.57 6.21
N VAL A 29 -5.71 -0.32 6.54
CA VAL A 29 -5.66 0.84 5.61
C VAL A 29 -4.36 1.63 5.72
N GLY A 30 -3.53 1.39 6.74
CA GLY A 30 -2.29 2.13 6.98
C GLY A 30 -1.12 1.61 6.14
N ILE A 31 -0.32 2.51 5.59
CA ILE A 31 0.90 2.18 4.83
C ILE A 31 2.08 2.09 5.81
N ASN A 32 2.66 0.90 5.91
CA ASN A 32 3.76 0.65 6.84
C ASN A 32 4.96 1.58 6.53
N GLY A 33 5.46 2.26 7.57
CA GLY A 33 6.67 3.10 7.54
C GLY A 33 6.54 4.43 6.78
N VAL A 34 5.39 4.74 6.19
CA VAL A 34 5.21 5.94 5.34
C VAL A 34 5.44 7.27 6.08
N ASN A 35 5.38 7.24 7.41
CA ASN A 35 5.59 8.40 8.28
C ASN A 35 6.93 9.10 8.06
N ILE A 36 7.99 8.41 7.61
CA ILE A 36 9.27 9.07 7.30
C ILE A 36 9.13 10.07 6.16
N ILE A 37 8.31 9.75 5.16
CA ILE A 37 8.01 10.66 4.04
C ILE A 37 7.00 11.70 4.49
N LYS A 38 5.87 11.25 5.06
CA LYS A 38 4.75 12.11 5.47
C LYS A 38 5.22 13.26 6.39
N SER A 39 5.96 12.93 7.45
CA SER A 39 6.44 13.93 8.42
C SER A 39 7.47 14.92 7.85
N ASN A 40 8.02 14.65 6.66
CA ASN A 40 9.01 15.48 5.99
C ASN A 40 8.51 16.09 4.67
N LEU A 41 7.23 15.95 4.30
CA LEU A 41 6.69 16.45 3.02
C LEU A 41 7.03 17.93 2.78
N THR A 42 6.93 18.78 3.79
CA THR A 42 7.29 20.22 3.69
C THR A 42 8.74 20.45 3.27
N LYS A 43 9.67 19.63 3.77
CA LYS A 43 11.10 19.69 3.40
C LYS A 43 11.34 19.11 2.00
N LEU A 44 10.50 18.16 1.59
CA LEU A 44 10.57 17.46 0.32
C LEU A 44 9.72 18.10 -0.79
N ARG A 45 9.11 19.28 -0.56
CA ARG A 45 8.17 19.93 -1.50
C ARG A 45 8.69 20.19 -2.92
N ASN A 46 10.02 20.24 -3.10
CA ASN A 46 10.68 20.44 -4.40
C ASN A 46 11.17 19.12 -5.02
N LYS A 47 10.79 17.98 -4.45
CA LYS A 47 11.16 16.63 -4.90
C LYS A 47 9.96 15.95 -5.55
N ASN A 48 10.21 15.02 -6.46
CA ASN A 48 9.17 14.14 -6.99
C ASN A 48 8.97 12.97 -6.03
N ILE A 49 7.85 12.96 -5.32
CA ILE A 49 7.54 11.93 -4.32
C ILE A 49 6.52 10.95 -4.91
N ILE A 50 6.95 9.72 -5.12
CA ILE A 50 6.08 8.62 -5.54
C ILE A 50 5.90 7.67 -4.36
N ILE A 51 4.65 7.41 -3.98
CA ILE A 51 4.29 6.41 -2.99
C ILE A 51 3.59 5.28 -3.72
N PHE A 52 4.07 4.04 -3.54
CA PHE A 52 3.27 2.88 -3.88
C PHE A 52 3.02 1.99 -2.67
N THR A 53 1.87 1.33 -2.69
CA THR A 53 1.54 0.35 -1.66
C THR A 53 1.02 -0.96 -2.24
N THR A 54 1.17 -2.03 -1.46
CA THR A 54 0.64 -3.35 -1.78
C THR A 54 -0.41 -3.79 -0.77
N GLY A 55 -1.55 -4.26 -1.27
CA GLY A 55 -2.64 -4.79 -0.45
C GLY A 55 -3.36 -5.97 -1.11
N ALA A 56 -4.16 -6.71 -0.34
CA ALA A 56 -4.84 -7.91 -0.85
C ALA A 56 -6.15 -7.61 -1.62
N SER A 57 -6.73 -6.43 -1.38
CA SER A 57 -8.02 -6.03 -1.93
C SER A 57 -7.94 -5.74 -3.43
N PRO A 58 -9.04 -5.94 -4.19
CA PRO A 58 -9.13 -5.45 -5.56
C PRO A 58 -8.79 -3.95 -5.65
N SER A 59 -8.09 -3.56 -6.71
CA SER A 59 -7.71 -2.16 -6.96
C SER A 59 -8.91 -1.36 -7.50
N LYS A 60 -9.89 -1.09 -6.65
CA LYS A 60 -11.04 -0.24 -6.94
C LYS A 60 -10.75 1.20 -6.49
N GLU A 61 -11.38 2.17 -7.13
CA GLU A 61 -11.24 3.59 -6.76
C GLU A 61 -11.56 3.82 -5.28
N SER A 62 -12.62 3.22 -4.76
CA SER A 62 -12.98 3.32 -3.34
C SER A 62 -11.88 2.80 -2.40
N THR A 63 -11.20 1.71 -2.75
CA THR A 63 -10.07 1.18 -1.98
C THR A 63 -8.86 2.11 -2.04
N ILE A 64 -8.58 2.68 -3.21
CA ILE A 64 -7.48 3.63 -3.38
C ILE A 64 -7.74 4.89 -2.56
N SER A 65 -8.95 5.46 -2.64
CA SER A 65 -9.35 6.65 -1.89
C SER A 65 -9.32 6.39 -0.38
N GLU A 66 -9.87 5.27 0.10
CA GLU A 66 -9.84 4.91 1.52
C GLU A 66 -8.40 4.84 2.07
N VAL A 67 -7.48 4.23 1.32
CA VAL A 67 -6.06 4.17 1.70
C VAL A 67 -5.43 5.55 1.68
N LYS A 68 -5.66 6.36 0.64
CA LYS A 68 -5.10 7.72 0.58
C LYS A 68 -5.59 8.57 1.75
N ASP A 69 -6.90 8.59 2.00
CA ASP A 69 -7.53 9.42 3.02
C ASP A 69 -7.17 8.98 4.44
N SER A 70 -6.91 7.69 4.65
CA SER A 70 -6.43 7.17 5.93
C SER A 70 -4.97 7.52 6.24
N ASN A 71 -4.16 7.84 5.21
CA ASN A 71 -2.72 8.07 5.38
C ASN A 71 -2.31 9.52 5.13
N PHE A 72 -3.04 10.29 4.32
CA PHE A 72 -2.66 11.62 3.87
C PHE A 72 -3.87 12.57 3.84
N SER A 73 -3.68 13.78 4.35
CA SER A 73 -4.60 14.89 4.16
C SER A 73 -4.68 15.32 2.70
N ALA A 74 -5.74 16.05 2.33
CA ALA A 74 -5.94 16.53 0.97
C ALA A 74 -4.73 17.34 0.44
N GLU A 75 -4.07 18.14 1.28
CA GLU A 75 -2.88 18.91 0.88
C GLU A 75 -1.63 18.06 0.71
N GLU A 76 -1.47 17.02 1.53
CA GLU A 76 -0.38 16.05 1.38
C GLU A 76 -0.57 15.21 0.11
N GLN A 77 -1.81 14.84 -0.20
CA GLN A 77 -2.15 14.07 -1.41
C GLN A 77 -1.80 14.82 -2.70
N LYS A 78 -1.80 16.16 -2.70
CA LYS A 78 -1.38 16.97 -3.86
C LYS A 78 0.13 16.95 -4.11
N GLN A 79 0.92 16.59 -3.10
CA GLN A 79 2.39 16.59 -3.16
C GLN A 79 2.97 15.22 -3.55
N ILE A 80 2.13 14.19 -3.69
CA ILE A 80 2.57 12.83 -3.95
C ILE A 80 1.87 12.24 -5.18
N GLN A 81 2.62 11.47 -5.97
CA GLN A 81 2.05 10.55 -6.93
C GLN A 81 1.82 9.20 -6.23
N PHE A 82 0.57 8.71 -6.22
CA PHE A 82 0.19 7.49 -5.47
C PHE A 82 -0.18 6.33 -6.39
N TYR A 83 0.30 5.13 -6.07
CA TYR A 83 -0.08 3.88 -6.74
C TYR A 83 -0.48 2.80 -5.74
N TYR A 84 -1.58 2.11 -6.03
CA TYR A 84 -1.98 0.89 -5.32
C TYR A 84 -1.74 -0.32 -6.21
N PHE A 85 -1.03 -1.32 -5.70
CA PHE A 85 -0.84 -2.59 -6.39
C PHE A 85 -1.48 -3.72 -5.60
N ARG A 86 -2.34 -4.49 -6.27
CA ARG A 86 -2.89 -5.69 -5.64
C ARG A 86 -1.80 -6.76 -5.50
N GLY A 87 -1.46 -7.06 -4.26
CA GLY A 87 -0.54 -8.12 -3.88
C GLY A 87 -1.25 -9.46 -3.67
N GLY A 88 -0.67 -10.31 -2.83
CA GLY A 88 -1.23 -11.60 -2.46
C GLY A 88 -1.78 -11.65 -1.03
N PHE A 89 -2.50 -12.72 -0.73
CA PHE A 89 -2.92 -13.08 0.63
C PHE A 89 -2.72 -14.58 0.85
N ASP A 90 -2.01 -14.91 1.93
CA ASP A 90 -1.82 -16.29 2.37
C ASP A 90 -1.98 -16.34 3.90
N PHE A 91 -3.10 -16.91 4.35
CA PHE A 91 -3.42 -17.04 5.76
C PHE A 91 -2.35 -17.82 6.54
N ASN A 92 -1.67 -18.77 5.91
CA ASN A 92 -0.67 -19.61 6.57
C ASN A 92 0.61 -18.84 6.89
N LYS A 93 0.94 -17.83 6.08
CA LYS A 93 2.13 -16.97 6.24
C LYS A 93 1.94 -15.82 7.24
N LEU A 94 0.73 -15.63 7.76
CA LEU A 94 0.47 -14.63 8.79
C LEU A 94 1.11 -15.02 10.13
N ASN A 95 1.61 -14.02 10.86
CA ASN A 95 2.00 -14.20 12.26
C ASN A 95 0.78 -14.49 13.15
N LEU A 96 1.02 -14.94 14.38
CA LEU A 96 -0.06 -15.39 15.28
C LEU A 96 -1.10 -14.29 15.56
N ILE A 97 -0.66 -13.06 15.81
CA ILE A 97 -1.55 -11.91 16.11
C ILE A 97 -2.44 -11.62 14.90
N ASN A 98 -1.85 -11.55 13.70
CA ASN A 98 -2.59 -11.31 12.46
C ASN A 98 -3.54 -12.48 12.15
N LYS A 99 -3.17 -13.74 12.43
CA LYS A 99 -4.07 -14.89 12.28
C LYS A 99 -5.31 -14.75 13.15
N ILE A 100 -5.16 -14.38 14.41
CA ILE A 100 -6.28 -14.17 15.33
C ILE A 100 -7.19 -13.07 14.79
N LEU A 101 -6.63 -11.92 14.39
CA LEU A 101 -7.40 -10.81 13.81
C LEU A 101 -8.18 -11.25 12.57
N MET A 102 -7.53 -12.00 11.68
CA MET A 102 -8.21 -12.52 10.49
C MET A 102 -9.29 -13.54 10.85
N ILE A 103 -9.11 -14.40 11.85
CA ILE A 103 -10.17 -15.32 12.29
C ILE A 103 -11.41 -14.55 12.77
N LEU A 104 -11.22 -13.48 13.56
CA LEU A 104 -12.33 -12.62 13.99
C LEU A 104 -13.03 -11.98 12.79
N PHE A 105 -12.26 -11.50 11.81
CA PHE A 105 -12.83 -10.94 10.58
C PHE A 105 -13.60 -11.99 9.76
N LYS A 106 -13.07 -13.22 9.65
CA LYS A 106 -13.76 -14.36 9.02
C LYS A 106 -15.11 -14.63 9.68
N TRP A 107 -15.16 -14.66 11.01
CA TRP A 107 -16.39 -14.87 11.76
C TRP A 107 -17.39 -13.73 11.54
N LYS A 108 -16.92 -12.48 11.55
CA LYS A 108 -17.74 -11.30 11.24
C LYS A 108 -18.37 -11.36 9.85
N ILE A 109 -17.63 -11.79 8.82
CA ILE A 109 -18.20 -11.95 7.47
C ILE A 109 -19.19 -13.12 7.45
N LYS A 110 -18.85 -14.25 8.10
CA LYS A 110 -19.70 -15.45 8.11
C LYS A 110 -21.07 -15.19 8.74
N SER A 111 -21.16 -14.35 9.77
CA SER A 111 -22.42 -14.02 10.45
C SER A 111 -23.38 -13.16 9.63
N LYS A 112 -22.91 -12.50 8.56
CA LYS A 112 -23.79 -11.75 7.65
C LYS A 112 -24.70 -12.69 6.85
N ARG A 113 -25.98 -12.35 6.72
CA ARG A 113 -26.94 -13.10 5.89
C ARG A 113 -26.57 -12.99 4.40
N ASP A 114 -26.48 -11.75 3.91
CA ASP A 114 -26.09 -11.44 2.55
C ASP A 114 -24.62 -11.02 2.50
N LYS A 115 -23.86 -11.68 1.62
CA LYS A 115 -22.42 -11.47 1.46
C LYS A 115 -22.13 -10.89 0.09
N THR A 116 -21.32 -9.83 0.04
CA THR A 116 -20.89 -9.23 -1.23
C THR A 116 -19.94 -10.17 -2.01
N PRO A 117 -19.74 -9.96 -3.32
CA PRO A 117 -18.74 -10.71 -4.08
C PRO A 117 -17.33 -10.61 -3.47
N ASP A 118 -16.96 -9.42 -2.98
CA ASP A 118 -15.66 -9.20 -2.33
C ASP A 118 -15.54 -10.02 -1.04
N GLU A 119 -16.59 -10.07 -0.22
CA GLU A 119 -16.62 -10.87 1.01
C GLU A 119 -16.53 -12.38 0.74
N LYS A 120 -17.20 -12.86 -0.31
CA LYS A 120 -17.07 -14.25 -0.77
C LYS A 120 -15.63 -14.55 -1.21
N GLY A 121 -15.00 -13.62 -1.93
CA GLY A 121 -13.60 -13.71 -2.33
C GLY A 121 -12.64 -13.75 -1.14
N VAL A 122 -12.86 -12.89 -0.14
CA VAL A 122 -12.09 -12.90 1.12
C VAL A 122 -12.22 -14.23 1.84
N LEU A 123 -13.42 -14.80 1.95
CA LEU A 123 -13.63 -16.10 2.60
C LEU A 123 -12.90 -17.24 1.88
N ALA A 124 -12.87 -17.24 0.55
CA ALA A 124 -12.13 -18.22 -0.25
C ALA A 124 -10.61 -18.11 -0.04
N ALA A 125 -10.11 -16.91 0.21
CA ALA A 125 -8.69 -16.65 0.43
C ALA A 125 -8.11 -17.28 1.71
N TYR A 126 -8.96 -17.68 2.67
CA TYR A 126 -8.51 -18.38 3.88
C TYR A 126 -8.05 -19.82 3.63
N SER A 127 -8.64 -20.50 2.63
CA SER A 127 -8.30 -21.88 2.31
C SER A 127 -7.37 -21.99 1.11
N LYS A 128 -7.41 -21.00 0.20
CA LYS A 128 -6.55 -20.96 -0.98
C LYS A 128 -5.79 -19.64 -1.03
N PRO A 129 -4.45 -19.66 -0.90
CA PRO A 129 -3.63 -18.47 -1.10
C PRO A 129 -3.93 -17.84 -2.47
N MET A 130 -3.93 -16.52 -2.52
CA MET A 130 -4.09 -15.76 -3.75
C MET A 130 -2.84 -14.90 -3.99
N ASP A 131 -2.41 -14.81 -5.23
CA ASP A 131 -1.32 -13.95 -5.67
C ASP A 131 -1.72 -13.23 -6.95
N PHE A 132 -1.74 -11.90 -6.90
CA PHE A 132 -2.09 -11.03 -8.02
C PHE A 132 -0.88 -10.22 -8.50
N THR A 133 0.32 -10.51 -7.98
CA THR A 133 1.53 -9.79 -8.37
C THR A 133 1.93 -10.13 -9.80
N LYS A 134 2.17 -9.09 -10.59
CA LYS A 134 2.58 -9.19 -11.98
C LYS A 134 3.48 -8.00 -12.30
N LYS A 135 4.55 -8.20 -13.08
CA LYS A 135 5.48 -7.12 -13.45
C LYS A 135 4.76 -6.04 -14.27
N GLU A 136 3.72 -6.43 -15.00
CA GLU A 136 2.91 -5.55 -15.82
C GLU A 136 2.11 -4.55 -14.98
N ASN A 137 1.79 -4.87 -13.72
CA ASN A 137 1.01 -4.00 -12.85
C ASN A 137 1.74 -2.70 -12.49
N ILE A 138 3.07 -2.67 -12.56
CA ILE A 138 3.86 -1.46 -12.24
C ILE A 138 4.13 -0.58 -13.46
N LYS A 139 3.55 -0.90 -14.62
CA LYS A 139 3.83 -0.21 -15.90
C LYS A 139 3.58 1.30 -15.79
N GLU A 140 2.45 1.73 -15.26
CA GLU A 140 2.09 3.14 -15.14
C GLU A 140 3.06 3.92 -14.25
N LEU A 141 3.53 3.31 -13.15
CA LEU A 141 4.56 3.91 -12.30
C LEU A 141 5.88 4.06 -13.06
N LEU A 142 6.30 3.04 -13.80
CA LEU A 142 7.53 3.10 -14.58
C LEU A 142 7.47 4.17 -15.68
N GLU A 143 6.34 4.30 -16.36
CA GLU A 143 6.11 5.33 -17.37
C GLU A 143 6.19 6.73 -16.76
N TYR A 144 5.51 6.95 -15.63
CA TYR A 144 5.59 8.22 -14.90
C TYR A 144 7.02 8.56 -14.46
N VAL A 145 7.75 7.62 -13.86
CA VAL A 145 9.13 7.86 -13.42
C VAL A 145 10.06 8.18 -14.61
N ARG A 146 9.80 7.58 -15.78
CA ARG A 146 10.56 7.87 -16.99
C ARG A 146 10.25 9.24 -17.58
N SER A 147 9.03 9.77 -17.42
CA SER A 147 8.66 11.11 -17.90
C SER A 147 9.19 12.25 -17.04
N LEU A 148 9.71 11.96 -15.84
CA LEU A 148 10.35 12.94 -14.96
C LEU A 148 11.84 13.18 -15.29
N ARG A 149 12.37 12.51 -16.32
CA ARG A 149 13.77 12.58 -16.75
C ARG A 149 13.93 13.32 -18.06
#